data_AF-A0A081P4H1-F1
#
_entry.id   AF-A0A081P4H1-F1
#
_cell.length_a   1.000
_cell.length_b   1.000
_cell.length_c   1.000
_cell.angle_alpha   90.00
_cell.angle_beta   90.00
_cell.angle_gamma   90.00
#
_symmetry.space_group_name_H-M   'P 1'
#
loop_
_entity.id
_entity.type
_entity.pdbx_description
1 polymer ?
#
loop_
_entity_poly.entity_id
_entity_poly.type
_entity_poly.pdbx_seq_one_letter_code
_entity_poly.pdbx_strand_id
1 'polypeptide(L)'
;MYMPGRKLEELSFYRKLSIYGQKLGVDVFVFTPDDVDDNRSRIHALAYNQATRSWTRRWVGFPPIVYDRCRYHGADNYRKITRFRQKYTKLRYLSRPLANKWIIYRLLSEDENIAPHLPSTVHYKSRKQLEQFLKKHPIVYMKPKSGTGGRGIIRLQRLRGGRGYLMQGRDAERRILPAAKVTAAHIPVRLADWGLQSKYIVQQGIPLELKDGRVHDYRMLVQKDGQGKWQVTGCAGRIGPPFSVTSNLHGGGTAISMETLLKNRFGTEEKVKSIKETAYTLGLHIAKHLEDKFGTFCEAGIDLAVDPSGHVWLLEVNPKPSRDVFRLTGDLQTYRRAIRRPIEFALHLLQKKAAPKTDTKNLDFASPSQQSESD
;
A
#
# COMPACT_ATOMS: atom_id res chain seq x y z
N MET A 1 14.62 7.85 -6.60
CA MET A 1 14.94 9.26 -6.89
C MET A 1 16.21 9.28 -7.70
N TYR A 2 16.28 10.18 -8.68
CA TYR A 2 17.39 10.28 -9.64
C TYR A 2 18.70 10.40 -8.86
N MET A 3 19.52 9.35 -8.92
CA MET A 3 20.95 9.46 -8.65
C MET A 3 21.62 9.45 -10.02
N PRO A 4 22.71 10.20 -10.24
CA PRO A 4 23.49 10.07 -11.46
C PRO A 4 23.74 8.58 -11.73
N GLY A 5 23.25 8.06 -12.88
CA GLY A 5 23.35 6.65 -13.24
C GLY A 5 22.17 5.70 -12.88
N ARG A 6 21.05 6.16 -12.30
CA ARG A 6 19.86 5.30 -12.04
C ARG A 6 18.59 5.73 -12.77
N LYS A 7 17.94 4.79 -13.47
CA LYS A 7 16.65 4.96 -14.18
C LYS A 7 15.53 5.38 -13.22
N LEU A 8 14.70 6.34 -13.64
CA LEU A 8 13.51 6.76 -12.91
C LEU A 8 12.50 5.59 -12.81
N GLU A 9 12.12 5.22 -11.59
CA GLU A 9 11.10 4.19 -11.36
C GLU A 9 9.75 4.59 -11.95
N GLU A 10 8.96 3.63 -12.42
CA GLU A 10 7.60 3.86 -12.93
C GLU A 10 7.52 4.80 -14.17
N LEU A 11 8.61 5.02 -14.92
CA LEU A 11 8.62 5.89 -16.11
C LEU A 11 7.52 5.55 -17.14
N SER A 12 7.22 4.26 -17.32
CA SER A 12 6.11 3.80 -18.19
C SER A 12 4.74 4.22 -17.66
N PHE A 13 4.55 4.30 -16.35
CA PHE A 13 3.32 4.81 -15.73
C PHE A 13 3.23 6.33 -15.91
N TYR A 14 4.30 7.07 -15.66
CA TYR A 14 4.29 8.53 -15.86
C TYR A 14 4.05 8.92 -17.31
N ARG A 15 4.61 8.18 -18.27
CA ARG A 15 4.31 8.35 -19.70
C ARG A 15 2.81 8.24 -19.97
N LYS A 16 2.16 7.20 -19.43
CA LYS A 16 0.71 7.01 -19.59
C LYS A 16 -0.06 8.12 -18.91
N LEU A 17 0.37 8.54 -17.71
CA LEU A 17 -0.24 9.66 -16.98
C LEU A 17 -0.18 10.95 -17.80
N SER A 18 0.96 11.26 -18.44
CA SER A 18 1.09 12.42 -19.34
C SER A 18 0.18 12.32 -20.57
N ILE A 19 0.07 11.15 -21.20
CA ILE A 19 -0.84 10.94 -22.35
C ILE A 19 -2.30 11.13 -21.92
N TYR A 20 -2.71 10.58 -20.77
CA TYR A 20 -4.07 10.78 -20.27
C TYR A 20 -4.32 12.20 -19.77
N GLY A 21 -3.29 12.86 -19.22
CA GLY A 21 -3.33 14.26 -18.83
C GLY A 21 -3.66 15.15 -20.02
N GLN A 22 -2.89 15.02 -21.11
CA GLN A 22 -3.10 15.80 -22.33
C GLN A 22 -4.52 15.62 -22.89
N LYS A 23 -5.03 14.37 -22.90
CA LYS A 23 -6.42 14.08 -23.31
C LYS A 23 -7.49 14.75 -22.43
N LEU A 24 -7.15 15.08 -21.19
CA LEU A 24 -8.01 15.75 -20.22
C LEU A 24 -7.67 17.24 -20.06
N GLY A 25 -6.82 17.80 -20.91
CA GLY A 25 -6.41 19.21 -20.85
C GLY A 25 -5.47 19.56 -19.69
N VAL A 26 -4.71 18.58 -19.18
CA VAL A 26 -3.77 18.75 -18.05
C VAL A 26 -2.36 18.36 -18.45
N ASP A 27 -1.41 19.26 -18.26
CA ASP A 27 0.01 18.93 -18.37
C ASP A 27 0.52 18.18 -17.14
N VAL A 28 1.26 17.10 -17.39
CA VAL A 28 1.88 16.29 -16.34
C VAL A 28 3.40 16.38 -16.47
N PHE A 29 4.01 16.94 -15.43
CA PHE A 29 5.45 17.04 -15.28
C PHE A 29 5.94 16.07 -14.20
N VAL A 30 7.13 15.50 -14.41
CA VAL A 30 7.76 14.57 -13.47
C VAL A 30 9.04 15.18 -12.94
N PHE A 31 9.17 15.26 -11.62
CA PHE A 31 10.34 15.84 -10.97
C PHE A 31 10.66 15.13 -9.66
N THR A 32 11.83 15.41 -9.15
CA THR A 32 12.34 15.04 -7.84
C THR A 32 12.74 16.30 -7.06
N PRO A 33 12.89 16.23 -5.74
CA PRO A 33 13.40 17.36 -4.95
C PRO A 33 14.72 17.94 -5.46
N ASP A 34 15.58 17.12 -6.07
CA ASP A 34 16.86 17.56 -6.63
C ASP A 34 16.71 18.40 -7.92
N ASP A 35 15.51 18.43 -8.53
CA ASP A 35 15.22 19.20 -9.76
C ASP A 35 14.74 20.64 -9.48
N VAL A 36 14.70 21.04 -8.21
CA VAL A 36 14.09 22.31 -7.77
C VAL A 36 15.16 23.39 -7.66
N ASP A 37 14.93 24.50 -8.36
CA ASP A 37 15.74 25.72 -8.28
C ASP A 37 15.01 26.73 -7.39
N ASP A 38 15.42 26.76 -6.13
CA ASP A 38 14.83 27.62 -5.10
C ASP A 38 14.99 29.11 -5.42
N ASN A 39 16.17 29.50 -5.90
CA ASN A 39 16.50 30.91 -6.15
C ASN A 39 15.57 31.52 -7.19
N ARG A 40 15.16 30.72 -8.19
CA ARG A 40 14.30 31.17 -9.30
C ARG A 40 12.87 30.62 -9.21
N SER A 41 12.51 29.97 -8.11
CA SER A 41 11.17 29.39 -7.85
C SER A 41 10.62 28.55 -9.02
N ARG A 42 11.47 27.68 -9.58
CA ARG A 42 11.16 26.86 -10.77
C ARG A 42 11.71 25.45 -10.65
N ILE A 43 11.19 24.54 -11.46
CA ILE A 43 11.52 23.11 -11.43
C ILE A 43 12.01 22.69 -12.82
N HIS A 44 13.15 21.99 -12.90
CA HIS A 44 13.67 21.42 -14.14
C HIS A 44 13.05 20.04 -14.42
N ALA A 45 11.76 20.03 -14.67
CA ALA A 45 10.97 18.80 -14.74
C ALA A 45 11.09 18.06 -16.09
N LEU A 46 10.85 16.76 -16.05
CA LEU A 46 10.65 15.93 -17.23
C LEU A 46 9.22 16.10 -17.77
N ALA A 47 9.12 16.37 -19.06
CA ALA A 47 7.89 16.44 -19.83
C ALA A 47 7.91 15.39 -20.94
N TYR A 48 6.83 14.62 -21.08
CA TYR A 48 6.70 13.65 -22.16
C TYR A 48 6.08 14.31 -23.40
N ASN A 49 6.80 14.27 -24.52
CA ASN A 49 6.29 14.72 -25.81
C ASN A 49 5.65 13.53 -26.54
N GLN A 50 4.34 13.59 -26.77
CA GLN A 50 3.61 12.51 -27.42
C GLN A 50 3.92 12.40 -28.92
N ALA A 51 4.19 13.52 -29.60
CA ALA A 51 4.50 13.56 -31.03
C ALA A 51 5.85 12.88 -31.32
N THR A 52 6.88 13.24 -30.57
CA THR A 52 8.24 12.67 -30.72
C THR A 52 8.44 11.38 -29.92
N ARG A 53 7.46 11.00 -29.08
CA ARG A 53 7.50 9.86 -28.16
C ARG A 53 8.73 9.86 -27.23
N SER A 54 9.23 11.04 -26.86
CA SER A 54 10.45 11.22 -26.09
C SER A 54 10.23 12.03 -24.81
N TRP A 55 11.13 11.85 -23.84
CA TRP A 55 11.18 12.69 -22.64
C TRP A 55 12.13 13.85 -22.89
N THR A 56 11.69 15.05 -22.54
CA THR A 56 12.52 16.27 -22.58
C THR A 56 12.49 16.92 -21.20
N ARG A 57 13.55 17.65 -20.85
CA ARG A 57 13.53 18.50 -19.65
C ARG A 57 13.12 19.92 -20.02
N ARG A 58 12.32 20.53 -19.16
CA ARG A 58 11.84 21.91 -19.29
C ARG A 58 11.80 22.57 -17.93
N TRP A 59 12.10 23.86 -17.89
CA TRP A 59 11.86 24.68 -16.71
C TRP A 59 10.38 25.03 -16.63
N VAL A 60 9.75 24.72 -15.51
CA VAL A 60 8.34 24.99 -15.24
C VAL A 60 8.16 25.63 -13.87
N GLY A 61 7.08 26.37 -13.67
CA GLY A 61 6.68 26.83 -12.35
C GLY A 61 6.22 25.67 -11.45
N PHE A 62 6.03 25.94 -10.16
CA PHE A 62 5.48 24.95 -9.24
C PHE A 62 4.04 24.57 -9.65
N PRO A 63 3.71 23.27 -9.70
CA PRO A 63 2.37 22.84 -10.08
C PRO A 63 1.38 23.13 -8.94
N PRO A 64 0.11 23.42 -9.26
CA PRO A 64 -0.93 23.64 -8.24
C PRO A 64 -1.32 22.37 -7.48
N ILE A 65 -0.98 21.19 -8.03
CA ILE A 65 -1.26 19.88 -7.47
C ILE A 65 -0.02 18.99 -7.62
N VAL A 66 0.36 18.28 -6.57
CA VAL A 66 1.47 17.32 -6.54
C VAL A 66 0.93 15.90 -6.35
N TYR A 67 1.25 15.01 -7.28
CA TYR A 67 1.01 13.58 -7.11
C TYR A 67 2.27 12.87 -6.62
N ASP A 68 2.37 12.65 -5.31
CA ASP A 68 3.57 12.09 -4.73
C ASP A 68 3.71 10.57 -4.95
N ARG A 69 4.57 10.21 -5.91
CA ARG A 69 4.96 8.84 -6.23
C ARG A 69 6.35 8.44 -5.74
N CYS A 70 7.01 9.26 -4.94
CA CYS A 70 8.35 8.95 -4.44
C CYS A 70 8.31 7.83 -3.38
N ARG A 71 8.85 6.65 -3.70
CA ARG A 71 9.01 5.56 -2.71
C ARG A 71 10.21 5.84 -1.81
N TYR A 72 10.11 5.54 -0.52
CA TYR A 72 11.23 5.68 0.42
C TYR A 72 12.20 4.51 0.26
N HIS A 73 13.29 4.72 -0.47
CA HIS A 73 14.39 3.76 -0.57
C HIS A 73 15.58 4.25 0.25
N GLY A 74 15.72 3.72 1.45
CA GLY A 74 16.81 4.11 2.36
C GLY A 74 16.58 5.45 3.07
N ALA A 75 17.45 5.72 4.05
CA ALA A 75 17.33 6.87 4.94
C ALA A 75 17.52 8.22 4.21
N ASP A 76 18.43 8.30 3.24
CA ASP A 76 18.74 9.55 2.54
C ASP A 76 17.56 10.06 1.72
N ASN A 77 16.96 9.17 0.93
CA ASN A 77 15.80 9.50 0.13
C ASN A 77 14.58 9.85 1.02
N TYR A 78 14.43 9.19 2.18
CA TYR A 78 13.44 9.59 3.17
C TYR A 78 13.68 11.02 3.67
N ARG A 79 14.91 11.35 4.08
CA ARG A 79 15.28 12.69 4.54
C ARG A 79 15.03 13.75 3.47
N LYS A 80 15.40 13.49 2.21
CA LYS A 80 15.17 14.41 1.08
C LYS A 80 13.68 14.71 0.86
N ILE A 81 12.84 13.69 0.79
CA ILE A 81 11.38 13.85 0.58
C ILE A 81 10.74 14.58 1.76
N THR A 82 11.14 14.23 2.98
CA THR A 82 10.62 14.88 4.20
C THR A 82 10.99 16.36 4.22
N ARG A 83 12.25 16.71 3.94
CA ARG A 83 12.70 18.12 3.84
C ARG A 83 11.94 18.89 2.77
N PHE A 84 11.75 18.30 1.58
CA PHE A 84 10.97 18.92 0.51
C PHE A 84 9.55 19.29 0.99
N ARG A 85 8.85 18.36 1.64
CA ARG A 85 7.49 18.62 2.13
C ARG A 85 7.44 19.64 3.27
N GLN A 86 8.43 19.62 4.16
CA GLN A 86 8.56 20.60 5.24
C GLN A 86 8.85 22.01 4.71
N LYS A 87 9.60 22.12 3.61
CA LYS A 87 9.89 23.40 2.96
C LYS A 87 8.69 23.94 2.18
N TYR A 88 8.00 23.08 1.41
CA TYR A 88 6.89 23.47 0.55
C TYR A 88 5.52 23.05 1.11
N THR A 89 5.22 23.44 2.34
CA THR A 89 3.97 23.07 3.05
C THR A 89 2.70 23.54 2.35
N LYS A 90 2.79 24.61 1.54
CA LYS A 90 1.67 25.18 0.77
C LYS A 90 1.32 24.37 -0.49
N LEU A 91 2.16 23.44 -0.93
CA LEU A 91 1.84 22.58 -2.06
C LEU A 91 0.69 21.64 -1.70
N ARG A 92 -0.29 21.53 -2.60
CA ARG A 92 -1.42 20.64 -2.42
C ARG A 92 -1.10 19.27 -3.00
N TYR A 93 -1.22 18.23 -2.18
CA TYR A 93 -0.93 16.86 -2.57
C TYR A 93 -2.22 16.10 -2.88
N LEU A 94 -2.20 15.23 -3.91
CA LEU A 94 -3.30 14.31 -4.17
C LEU A 94 -3.49 13.29 -3.05
N SER A 95 -2.40 12.90 -2.39
CA SER A 95 -2.43 12.04 -1.20
C SER A 95 -1.41 12.53 -0.20
N ARG A 96 -1.85 12.72 1.04
CA ARG A 96 -0.95 12.91 2.16
C ARG A 96 -0.19 11.62 2.48
N PRO A 97 0.94 11.68 3.21
CA PRO A 97 1.70 10.49 3.56
C PRO A 97 0.95 9.71 4.64
N LEU A 98 0.80 8.39 4.48
CA LEU A 98 0.36 7.53 5.58
C LEU A 98 1.51 7.23 6.55
N ALA A 99 1.11 6.87 7.76
CA ALA A 99 2.01 6.35 8.79
C ALA A 99 2.51 4.92 8.48
N ASN A 100 3.34 4.38 9.36
CA ASN A 100 3.84 3.01 9.22
C ASN A 100 2.76 1.95 9.52
N LYS A 101 3.02 0.68 9.18
CA LYS A 101 2.05 -0.43 9.30
C LYS A 101 1.41 -0.55 10.68
N TRP A 102 2.18 -0.32 11.73
CA TRP A 102 1.68 -0.43 13.10
C TRP A 102 0.71 0.69 13.45
N ILE A 103 1.04 1.93 13.09
CA ILE A 103 0.15 3.07 13.36
C ILE A 103 -1.16 2.91 12.59
N ILE A 104 -1.09 2.47 11.33
CA ILE A 104 -2.28 2.15 10.53
C ILE A 104 -3.10 1.04 11.21
N TYR A 105 -2.46 -0.05 11.66
CA TYR A 105 -3.15 -1.14 12.35
C TYR A 105 -3.90 -0.65 13.59
N ARG A 106 -3.23 0.11 14.47
CA ARG A 106 -3.85 0.65 15.69
C ARG A 106 -5.05 1.52 15.37
N LEU A 107 -4.88 2.45 14.43
CA LEU A 107 -5.97 3.33 14.01
C LEU A 107 -7.17 2.54 13.49
N LEU A 108 -6.93 1.57 12.60
CA LEU A 108 -8.00 0.76 12.05
C LEU A 108 -8.64 -0.18 13.09
N SER A 109 -7.92 -0.54 14.15
CA SER A 109 -8.48 -1.36 15.24
C SER A 109 -9.42 -0.60 16.16
N GLU A 110 -9.46 0.73 16.07
CA GLU A 110 -10.40 1.58 16.82
C GLU A 110 -11.77 1.67 16.14
N ASP A 111 -11.89 1.26 14.87
CA ASP A 111 -13.16 1.25 14.13
C ASP A 111 -13.83 -0.12 14.24
N GLU A 112 -15.02 -0.16 14.84
CA GLU A 112 -15.78 -1.38 15.12
C GLU A 112 -16.16 -2.16 13.85
N ASN A 113 -16.26 -1.50 12.69
CA ASN A 113 -16.57 -2.14 11.42
C ASN A 113 -15.32 -2.66 10.70
N ILE A 114 -14.12 -2.23 11.09
CA ILE A 114 -12.85 -2.68 10.50
C ILE A 114 -12.15 -3.70 11.40
N ALA A 115 -12.20 -3.51 12.72
CA ALA A 115 -11.49 -4.35 13.70
C ALA A 115 -11.74 -5.86 13.55
N PRO A 116 -12.97 -6.35 13.26
CA PRO A 116 -13.24 -7.78 13.03
C PRO A 116 -12.52 -8.36 11.80
N HIS A 117 -12.09 -7.50 10.88
CA HIS A 117 -11.36 -7.89 9.67
C HIS A 117 -9.83 -7.77 9.85
N LEU A 118 -9.34 -7.38 11.03
CA LEU A 118 -7.91 -7.25 11.28
C LEU A 118 -7.32 -8.54 11.89
N PRO A 119 -6.27 -9.13 11.29
CA PRO A 119 -5.56 -10.22 11.94
C PRO A 119 -4.92 -9.71 13.24
N SER A 120 -4.94 -10.52 14.30
CA SER A 120 -4.28 -10.16 15.56
C SER A 120 -2.84 -9.74 15.27
N THR A 121 -2.44 -8.55 15.72
CA THR A 121 -1.11 -8.00 15.43
C THR A 121 -0.56 -7.33 16.68
N VAL A 122 0.71 -7.60 16.99
CA VAL A 122 1.44 -6.99 18.10
C VAL A 122 2.80 -6.47 17.65
N HIS A 123 3.34 -5.48 18.36
CA HIS A 123 4.76 -5.17 18.24
C HIS A 123 5.60 -6.32 18.74
N TYR A 124 6.66 -6.67 18.01
CA TYR A 124 7.68 -7.58 18.53
C TYR A 124 8.46 -6.87 19.64
N LYS A 125 8.31 -7.36 20.88
CA LYS A 125 9.02 -6.86 22.07
C LYS A 125 10.05 -7.86 22.59
N SER A 126 9.72 -9.14 22.60
CA SER A 126 10.60 -10.18 23.16
C SER A 126 10.30 -11.57 22.60
N ARG A 127 11.25 -12.50 22.78
CA ARG A 127 11.07 -13.91 22.45
C ARG A 127 9.87 -14.53 23.17
N LYS A 128 9.71 -14.28 24.47
CA LYS A 128 8.60 -14.82 25.29
C LYS A 128 7.24 -14.40 24.73
N GLN A 129 7.10 -13.15 24.30
CA GLN A 129 5.88 -12.63 23.68
C GLN A 129 5.60 -13.34 22.34
N LEU A 130 6.63 -13.52 21.49
CA LEU A 130 6.48 -14.25 20.23
C LEU A 130 6.06 -15.71 20.45
N GLU A 131 6.64 -16.39 21.44
CA GLU A 131 6.27 -17.76 21.82
C GLU A 131 4.80 -17.85 22.26
N GLN A 132 4.34 -16.94 23.11
CA GLN A 132 2.94 -16.87 23.52
C GLN A 132 2.02 -16.64 22.31
N PHE A 133 2.41 -15.77 21.40
CA PHE A 133 1.67 -15.50 20.17
C PHE A 133 1.60 -16.73 19.25
N LEU A 134 2.70 -17.49 19.11
CA LEU A 134 2.79 -18.75 18.36
C LEU A 134 2.01 -19.92 19.01
N LYS A 135 1.76 -19.87 20.33
CA LYS A 135 0.86 -20.83 20.98
C LYS A 135 -0.58 -20.58 20.54
N LYS A 136 -1.01 -19.32 20.52
CA LYS A 136 -2.36 -18.91 20.11
C LYS A 136 -2.62 -19.07 18.60
N HIS A 137 -1.61 -18.78 17.77
CA HIS A 137 -1.76 -18.78 16.31
C HIS A 137 -0.80 -19.79 15.66
N PRO A 138 -1.31 -20.78 14.88
CA PRO A 138 -0.48 -21.82 14.28
C PRO A 138 0.43 -21.31 13.15
N ILE A 139 0.05 -20.19 12.53
CA ILE A 139 0.84 -19.49 11.50
C ILE A 139 1.01 -18.05 11.98
N VAL A 140 2.23 -17.55 11.92
CA VAL A 140 2.59 -16.19 12.32
C VAL A 140 3.50 -15.58 11.27
N TYR A 141 3.25 -14.33 10.91
CA TYR A 141 4.11 -13.53 10.06
C TYR A 141 4.83 -12.46 10.88
N MET A 142 6.15 -12.43 10.75
CA MET A 142 6.95 -11.29 11.19
C MET A 142 7.19 -10.37 9.99
N LYS A 143 6.79 -9.10 10.11
CA LYS A 143 6.89 -8.11 9.05
C LYS A 143 7.62 -6.86 9.55
N PRO A 144 8.51 -6.23 8.75
CA PRO A 144 9.06 -4.92 9.12
C PRO A 144 7.95 -3.87 9.30
N LYS A 145 8.03 -3.05 10.36
CA LYS A 145 7.12 -1.91 10.63
C LYS A 145 7.08 -0.94 9.45
N SER A 146 8.26 -0.70 8.87
CA SER A 146 8.48 0.15 7.70
C SER A 146 9.08 -0.70 6.59
N GLY A 147 8.37 -0.84 5.47
CA GLY A 147 8.78 -1.69 4.35
C GLY A 147 7.62 -1.91 3.39
N THR A 148 7.90 -2.31 2.15
CA THR A 148 6.85 -2.59 1.14
C THR A 148 7.26 -3.76 0.25
N GLY A 149 6.27 -4.43 -0.34
CA GLY A 149 6.48 -5.40 -1.41
C GLY A 149 7.19 -6.68 -0.96
N GLY A 150 6.84 -7.20 0.21
CA GLY A 150 7.27 -8.53 0.66
C GLY A 150 8.70 -8.64 1.22
N ARG A 151 9.44 -7.53 1.31
CA ARG A 151 10.83 -7.50 1.81
C ARG A 151 10.89 -7.83 3.29
N GLY A 152 11.83 -8.71 3.68
CA GLY A 152 12.07 -9.06 5.07
C GLY A 152 10.89 -9.78 5.75
N ILE A 153 9.92 -10.31 5.00
CA ILE A 153 8.80 -11.03 5.61
C ILE A 153 9.23 -12.44 5.97
N ILE A 154 8.92 -12.85 7.19
CA ILE A 154 9.15 -14.20 7.69
C ILE A 154 7.82 -14.80 8.09
N ARG A 155 7.64 -16.05 7.74
CA ARG A 155 6.55 -16.91 8.17
C ARG A 155 7.09 -17.97 9.11
N LEU A 156 6.43 -18.12 10.24
CA LEU A 156 6.64 -19.18 11.22
C LEU A 156 5.36 -20.02 11.26
N GLN A 157 5.50 -21.31 10.97
CA GLN A 157 4.39 -22.28 11.05
C GLN A 157 4.73 -23.34 12.09
N ARG A 158 3.84 -23.56 13.05
CA ARG A 158 4.02 -24.61 14.06
C ARG A 158 4.01 -25.99 13.40
N LEU A 159 5.03 -26.80 13.69
CA LEU A 159 5.10 -28.18 13.20
C LEU A 159 4.12 -29.09 13.95
N ARG A 160 3.63 -30.13 13.26
CA ARG A 160 2.83 -31.19 13.90
C ARG A 160 3.65 -31.88 15.00
N GLY A 161 3.04 -32.14 16.15
CA GLY A 161 3.70 -32.72 17.32
C GLY A 161 4.41 -31.71 18.25
N GLY A 162 4.24 -30.39 18.02
CA GLY A 162 4.63 -29.33 18.97
C GLY A 162 6.12 -29.05 19.11
N ARG A 163 6.99 -29.87 18.51
CA ARG A 163 8.45 -29.72 18.57
C ARG A 163 8.95 -28.83 17.42
N GLY A 164 8.80 -27.52 17.59
CA GLY A 164 9.41 -26.50 16.73
C GLY A 164 8.51 -25.93 15.63
N TYR A 165 9.15 -25.17 14.75
CA TYR A 165 8.52 -24.33 13.73
C TYR A 165 9.22 -24.49 12.39
N LEU A 166 8.44 -24.43 11.31
CA LEU A 166 8.94 -24.18 9.97
C LEU A 166 9.09 -22.67 9.77
N MET A 167 10.31 -22.23 9.52
CA MET A 167 10.65 -20.84 9.22
C MET A 167 10.94 -20.70 7.74
N GLN A 168 10.24 -19.79 7.07
CA GLN A 168 10.38 -19.47 5.66
C GLN A 168 10.28 -17.95 5.51
N GLY A 169 10.82 -17.38 4.44
CA GLY A 169 10.74 -15.93 4.31
C GLY A 169 11.31 -15.36 3.04
N ARG A 170 11.52 -14.04 3.08
CA ARG A 170 12.26 -13.29 2.08
C ARG A 170 13.23 -12.35 2.77
N ASP A 171 14.39 -12.14 2.16
CA ASP A 171 15.36 -11.13 2.60
C ASP A 171 14.96 -9.70 2.16
N ALA A 172 15.86 -8.74 2.39
CA ALA A 172 15.66 -7.34 2.01
C ALA A 172 15.58 -7.13 0.48
N GLU A 173 16.24 -7.99 -0.29
CA GLU A 173 16.28 -8.02 -1.75
C GLU A 173 15.09 -8.76 -2.38
N ARG A 174 14.23 -9.37 -1.56
CA ARG A 174 13.07 -10.22 -1.92
C ARG A 174 13.43 -11.61 -2.40
N ARG A 175 14.65 -12.10 -2.20
CA ARG A 175 15.00 -13.50 -2.53
C ARG A 175 14.29 -14.43 -1.55
N ILE A 176 13.84 -15.59 -2.05
CA ILE A 176 13.20 -16.60 -1.19
C ILE A 176 14.26 -17.19 -0.29
N LEU A 177 14.00 -17.21 1.01
CA LEU A 177 14.84 -17.85 2.00
C LEU A 177 14.44 -19.33 2.11
N PRO A 178 15.40 -20.27 2.08
CA PRO A 178 15.11 -21.68 2.24
C PRO A 178 14.34 -21.98 3.52
N ALA A 179 13.47 -22.98 3.46
CA ALA A 179 12.74 -23.43 4.63
C ALA A 179 13.68 -24.05 5.66
N ALA A 180 13.58 -23.63 6.92
CA ALA A 180 14.38 -24.17 8.01
C ALA A 180 13.47 -24.61 9.16
N LYS A 181 13.77 -25.78 9.75
CA LYS A 181 13.16 -26.18 11.02
C LYS A 181 13.91 -25.48 12.15
N VAL A 182 13.17 -24.78 13.01
CA VAL A 182 13.74 -24.01 14.13
C VAL A 182 12.96 -24.29 15.41
N THR A 183 13.65 -24.27 16.54
CA THR A 183 12.98 -24.20 17.84
C THR A 183 12.68 -22.74 18.17
N ALA A 184 11.78 -22.48 19.12
CA ALA A 184 11.51 -21.10 19.55
C ALA A 184 12.78 -20.35 19.98
N ALA A 185 13.72 -21.06 20.61
CA ALA A 185 14.99 -20.52 21.07
C ALA A 185 15.90 -20.03 19.93
N HIS A 186 15.84 -20.69 18.78
CA HIS A 186 16.69 -20.34 17.64
C HIS A 186 16.09 -19.26 16.72
N ILE A 187 14.82 -18.89 16.91
CA ILE A 187 14.18 -17.86 16.07
C ILE A 187 14.95 -16.54 16.14
N PRO A 188 15.25 -15.93 17.32
CA PRO A 188 15.94 -14.65 17.36
C PRO A 188 17.34 -14.68 16.73
N VAL A 189 18.06 -15.79 16.86
CA VAL A 189 19.38 -15.98 16.22
C VAL A 189 19.23 -15.96 14.71
N ARG A 190 18.28 -16.72 14.15
CA ARG A 190 18.00 -16.73 12.71
C ARG A 190 17.51 -15.37 12.19
N LEU A 191 16.76 -14.62 13.00
CA LEU A 191 16.37 -13.24 12.66
C LEU A 191 17.61 -12.34 12.56
N ALA A 192 18.54 -12.48 13.50
CA ALA A 192 19.79 -11.72 13.51
C ALA A 192 20.70 -12.09 12.32
N ASP A 193 20.84 -13.38 11.99
CA ASP A 193 21.60 -13.87 10.83
C ASP A 193 21.09 -13.27 9.51
N TRP A 194 19.80 -12.98 9.43
CA TRP A 194 19.18 -12.35 8.27
C TRP A 194 19.18 -10.81 8.32
N GLY A 195 19.81 -10.21 9.34
CA GLY A 195 19.85 -8.76 9.54
C GLY A 195 18.51 -8.14 9.96
N LEU A 196 17.59 -8.93 10.50
CA LEU A 196 16.21 -8.53 10.79
C LEU A 196 16.05 -8.16 12.28
N GLN A 197 16.31 -6.89 12.59
CA GLN A 197 16.30 -6.34 13.97
C GLN A 197 14.92 -5.88 14.47
N SER A 198 14.85 -5.35 15.71
CA SER A 198 13.70 -4.93 16.57
C SER A 198 12.57 -4.05 15.98
N LYS A 199 12.55 -3.79 14.68
CA LYS A 199 11.56 -2.96 13.99
C LYS A 199 10.46 -3.79 13.32
N TYR A 200 10.01 -4.89 13.95
CA TYR A 200 9.01 -5.81 13.40
C TYR A 200 7.66 -5.75 14.12
N ILE A 201 6.61 -6.09 13.38
CA ILE A 201 5.31 -6.51 13.92
C ILE A 201 5.19 -8.03 13.78
N VAL A 202 4.48 -8.64 14.72
CA VAL A 202 4.09 -10.04 14.73
C VAL A 202 2.60 -10.09 14.44
N GLN A 203 2.21 -10.76 13.36
CA GLN A 203 0.84 -10.79 12.88
C GLN A 203 0.36 -12.24 12.71
N GLN A 204 -0.88 -12.51 13.10
CA GLN A 204 -1.57 -13.76 12.84
C GLN A 204 -1.55 -14.06 11.33
N GLY A 205 -1.10 -15.27 10.98
CA GLY A 205 -1.19 -15.76 9.62
C GLY A 205 -2.58 -16.26 9.29
N ILE A 206 -3.10 -15.82 8.16
CA ILE A 206 -4.35 -16.34 7.59
C ILE A 206 -4.02 -17.60 6.76
N PRO A 207 -4.81 -18.68 6.84
CA PRO A 207 -4.63 -19.86 6.01
C PRO A 207 -4.95 -19.56 4.53
N LEU A 208 -3.91 -19.29 3.75
CA LEU A 208 -3.98 -18.84 2.36
C LEU A 208 -3.31 -19.81 1.38
N GLU A 209 -2.98 -21.02 1.83
CA GLU A 209 -2.39 -22.05 0.97
C GLU A 209 -3.46 -22.63 0.05
N LEU A 210 -3.14 -22.70 -1.24
CA LEU A 210 -3.88 -23.43 -2.26
C LEU A 210 -3.51 -24.92 -2.22
N LYS A 211 -4.25 -25.75 -2.96
CA LYS A 211 -4.03 -27.21 -3.04
C LYS A 211 -2.61 -27.59 -3.49
N ASP A 212 -1.96 -26.72 -4.27
CA ASP A 212 -0.59 -26.90 -4.77
C ASP A 212 0.48 -26.31 -3.83
N GLY A 213 0.10 -25.88 -2.63
CA GLY A 213 0.99 -25.30 -1.62
C GLY A 213 1.38 -23.84 -1.86
N ARG A 214 0.94 -23.20 -2.96
CA ARG A 214 1.18 -21.77 -3.19
C ARG A 214 0.24 -20.93 -2.34
N VAL A 215 0.69 -19.73 -1.95
CA VAL A 215 -0.15 -18.79 -1.21
C VAL A 215 -0.82 -17.79 -2.15
N HIS A 216 -2.03 -17.35 -1.82
CA HIS A 216 -2.74 -16.30 -2.56
C HIS A 216 -3.24 -15.18 -1.66
N ASP A 217 -3.51 -14.02 -2.27
CA ASP A 217 -4.28 -12.94 -1.67
C ASP A 217 -5.00 -12.12 -2.76
N TYR A 218 -5.66 -11.04 -2.37
CA TYR A 218 -6.38 -10.15 -3.29
C TYR A 218 -5.84 -8.72 -3.17
N ARG A 219 -5.49 -8.12 -4.30
CA ARG A 219 -5.15 -6.70 -4.41
C ARG A 219 -6.36 -5.95 -4.93
N MET A 220 -6.97 -5.18 -4.05
CA MET A 220 -7.99 -4.20 -4.42
C MET A 220 -7.35 -2.83 -4.59
N LEU A 221 -7.79 -2.08 -5.59
CA LEU A 221 -7.46 -0.68 -5.78
C LEU A 221 -8.75 0.14 -5.60
N VAL A 222 -8.74 1.02 -4.60
CA VAL A 222 -9.79 2.01 -4.36
C VAL A 222 -9.25 3.38 -4.70
N GLN A 223 -10.04 4.20 -5.39
CA GLN A 223 -9.63 5.54 -5.83
C GLN A 223 -10.79 6.51 -5.79
N LYS A 224 -10.47 7.79 -5.59
CA LYS A 224 -11.42 8.86 -5.84
C LYS A 224 -11.71 9.01 -7.33
N ASP A 225 -12.97 9.21 -7.65
CA ASP A 225 -13.41 9.61 -8.97
C ASP A 225 -13.27 11.12 -9.22
N GLY A 226 -13.68 11.57 -10.41
CA GLY A 226 -13.73 13.00 -10.76
C GLY A 226 -14.75 13.82 -9.97
N GLN A 227 -15.56 13.19 -9.12
CA GLN A 227 -16.44 13.87 -8.16
C GLN A 227 -15.84 13.87 -6.74
N GLY A 228 -14.64 13.31 -6.56
CA GLY A 228 -13.99 13.20 -5.25
C GLY A 228 -14.57 12.11 -4.35
N LYS A 229 -15.39 11.19 -4.89
CA LYS A 229 -16.00 10.08 -4.14
C LYS A 229 -15.15 8.81 -4.25
N TRP A 230 -15.02 8.08 -3.15
CA TRP A 230 -14.33 6.79 -3.12
C TRP A 230 -15.08 5.74 -3.93
N GLN A 231 -14.37 5.04 -4.79
CA GLN A 231 -14.90 3.96 -5.62
C GLN A 231 -13.90 2.81 -5.70
N VAL A 232 -14.42 1.57 -5.74
CA VAL A 232 -13.60 0.42 -6.09
C VAL A 232 -13.27 0.54 -7.57
N THR A 233 -11.97 0.70 -7.88
CA THR A 233 -11.51 0.75 -9.27
C THR A 233 -11.39 -0.66 -9.84
N GLY A 234 -10.90 -1.59 -9.04
CA GLY A 234 -10.89 -3.01 -9.37
C GLY A 234 -10.25 -3.85 -8.27
N CYS A 235 -10.44 -5.17 -8.36
CA CYS A 235 -9.81 -6.13 -7.47
C CYS A 235 -9.37 -7.37 -8.25
N ALA A 236 -8.19 -7.88 -7.94
CA ALA A 236 -7.63 -9.06 -8.60
C ALA A 236 -6.88 -9.94 -7.59
N GLY A 237 -6.95 -11.25 -7.82
CA GLY A 237 -6.18 -12.22 -7.07
C GLY A 237 -4.70 -12.21 -7.47
N ARG A 238 -3.83 -12.54 -6.53
CA ARG A 238 -2.41 -12.78 -6.76
C ARG A 238 -2.05 -14.14 -6.21
N ILE A 239 -1.30 -14.93 -6.97
CA ILE A 239 -0.81 -16.24 -6.55
C ILE A 239 0.72 -16.16 -6.49
N GLY A 240 1.30 -16.50 -5.34
CA GLY A 240 2.75 -16.52 -5.15
C GLY A 240 3.42 -17.62 -5.97
N PRO A 241 4.71 -17.48 -6.28
CA PRO A 241 5.45 -18.59 -6.89
C PRO A 241 5.58 -19.75 -5.88
N PRO A 242 5.91 -20.97 -6.36
CA PRO A 242 6.20 -22.10 -5.48
C PRO A 242 7.17 -21.74 -4.35
N PHE A 243 6.94 -22.29 -3.16
CA PHE A 243 7.75 -22.09 -1.94
C PHE A 243 7.82 -20.66 -1.38
N SER A 244 7.08 -19.70 -1.96
CA SER A 244 7.03 -18.34 -1.45
C SER A 244 5.97 -18.17 -0.36
N VAL A 245 6.30 -17.37 0.66
CA VAL A 245 5.37 -16.98 1.73
C VAL A 245 4.54 -15.73 1.39
N THR A 246 4.75 -15.15 0.20
CA THR A 246 4.03 -13.96 -0.28
C THR A 246 3.54 -14.14 -1.71
N SER A 247 2.40 -13.54 -2.06
CA SER A 247 1.84 -13.51 -3.42
C SER A 247 2.22 -12.27 -4.24
N ASN A 248 3.11 -11.40 -3.72
CA ASN A 248 3.45 -10.14 -4.38
C ASN A 248 4.01 -10.37 -5.82
N LEU A 249 3.48 -9.63 -6.79
CA LEU A 249 3.91 -9.68 -8.20
C LEU A 249 5.41 -9.39 -8.37
N HIS A 250 5.97 -8.44 -7.61
CA HIS A 250 7.41 -8.12 -7.64
C HIS A 250 8.30 -9.29 -7.18
N GLY A 251 7.74 -10.28 -6.49
CA GLY A 251 8.44 -11.47 -6.03
C GLY A 251 8.23 -12.69 -6.92
N GLY A 252 7.71 -12.53 -8.15
CA GLY A 252 7.44 -13.60 -9.11
C GLY A 252 6.01 -14.16 -9.07
N GLY A 253 5.07 -13.50 -8.39
CA GLY A 253 3.68 -13.91 -8.36
C GLY A 253 2.95 -13.68 -9.70
N THR A 254 1.89 -14.45 -9.93
CA THR A 254 0.98 -14.28 -11.07
C THR A 254 -0.30 -13.55 -10.65
N ALA A 255 -0.96 -12.92 -11.62
CA ALA A 255 -2.24 -12.25 -11.39
C ALA A 255 -3.38 -13.10 -11.98
N ILE A 256 -4.51 -13.13 -11.30
CA ILE A 256 -5.75 -13.81 -11.73
C ILE A 256 -6.94 -12.92 -11.37
N SER A 257 -8.07 -13.04 -12.09
CA SER A 257 -9.27 -12.29 -11.71
C SER A 257 -9.71 -12.68 -10.28
N MET A 258 -10.25 -11.72 -9.52
CA MET A 258 -10.80 -12.01 -8.19
C MET A 258 -11.90 -13.07 -8.27
N GLU A 259 -12.73 -12.98 -9.30
CA GLU A 259 -13.87 -13.88 -9.51
C GLU A 259 -13.43 -15.32 -9.76
N THR A 260 -12.51 -15.54 -10.69
CA THR A 260 -11.97 -16.88 -10.96
C THR A 260 -11.32 -17.48 -9.71
N LEU A 261 -10.52 -16.69 -8.97
CA LEU A 261 -9.87 -17.19 -7.76
C LEU A 261 -10.86 -17.51 -6.64
N LEU A 262 -11.92 -16.71 -6.47
CA LEU A 262 -12.98 -17.01 -5.50
C LEU A 262 -13.79 -18.24 -5.92
N LYS A 263 -14.19 -18.36 -7.19
CA LYS A 263 -14.92 -19.53 -7.70
C LYS A 263 -14.13 -20.82 -7.47
N ASN A 264 -12.83 -20.81 -7.79
CA ASN A 264 -11.95 -21.95 -7.56
C ASN A 264 -11.83 -22.37 -6.09
N ARG A 265 -12.12 -21.46 -5.14
CA ARG A 265 -11.98 -21.70 -3.70
C ARG A 265 -13.29 -22.01 -2.99
N PHE A 266 -14.39 -21.40 -3.42
CA PHE A 266 -15.67 -21.45 -2.70
C PHE A 266 -16.81 -22.09 -3.51
N GLY A 267 -16.64 -22.31 -4.81
CA GLY A 267 -17.55 -23.08 -5.67
C GLY A 267 -18.85 -22.36 -6.06
N THR A 268 -19.55 -21.72 -5.11
CA THR A 268 -20.89 -21.15 -5.36
C THR A 268 -20.87 -19.66 -5.67
N GLU A 269 -21.73 -19.23 -6.60
CA GLU A 269 -21.83 -17.82 -7.03
C GLU A 269 -22.31 -16.93 -5.88
N GLU A 270 -23.20 -17.42 -5.03
CA GLU A 270 -23.74 -16.69 -3.88
C GLU A 270 -22.64 -16.37 -2.87
N LYS A 271 -21.78 -17.36 -2.56
CA LYS A 271 -20.66 -17.17 -1.63
C LYS A 271 -19.62 -16.22 -2.23
N VAL A 272 -19.31 -16.38 -3.53
CA VAL A 272 -18.41 -15.48 -4.26
C VAL A 272 -18.92 -14.03 -4.22
N LYS A 273 -20.21 -13.82 -4.49
CA LYS A 273 -20.87 -12.50 -4.46
C LYS A 273 -20.80 -11.88 -3.06
N SER A 274 -21.19 -12.63 -2.03
CA SER A 274 -21.15 -12.18 -0.63
C SER A 274 -19.74 -11.76 -0.18
N ILE A 275 -18.71 -12.55 -0.53
CA ILE A 275 -17.31 -12.22 -0.23
C ILE A 275 -16.86 -10.95 -0.98
N LYS A 276 -17.24 -10.80 -2.26
CA LYS A 276 -16.94 -9.61 -3.07
C LYS A 276 -17.57 -8.36 -2.46
N GLU A 277 -18.84 -8.42 -2.08
CA GLU A 277 -19.56 -7.31 -1.44
C GLU A 277 -18.89 -6.92 -0.12
N THR A 278 -18.61 -7.88 0.75
CA THR A 278 -17.89 -7.64 2.01
C THR A 278 -16.54 -6.98 1.78
N ALA A 279 -15.74 -7.50 0.83
CA ALA A 279 -14.43 -6.95 0.49
C ALA A 279 -14.52 -5.50 -0.03
N TYR A 280 -15.51 -5.19 -0.86
CA TYR A 280 -15.68 -3.86 -1.45
C TYR A 280 -16.14 -2.85 -0.42
N THR A 281 -17.13 -3.21 0.41
CA THR A 281 -17.60 -2.37 1.52
C THR A 281 -16.47 -2.07 2.49
N LEU A 282 -15.74 -3.10 2.93
CA LEU A 282 -14.57 -2.96 3.79
C LEU A 282 -13.51 -2.04 3.17
N GLY A 283 -13.22 -2.21 1.87
CA GLY A 283 -12.25 -1.40 1.15
C GLY A 283 -12.56 0.09 1.10
N LEU A 284 -13.82 0.41 0.80
CA LEU A 284 -14.30 1.79 0.75
C LEU A 284 -14.30 2.41 2.15
N HIS A 285 -14.73 1.65 3.16
CA HIS A 285 -14.75 2.09 4.56
C HIS A 285 -13.34 2.38 5.08
N ILE A 286 -12.37 1.50 4.83
CA ILE A 286 -10.95 1.72 5.16
C ILE A 286 -10.42 3.01 4.50
N ALA A 287 -10.68 3.20 3.21
CA ALA A 287 -10.17 4.37 2.48
C ALA A 287 -10.75 5.68 3.03
N LYS A 288 -12.05 5.68 3.36
CA LYS A 288 -12.73 6.81 3.96
C LYS A 288 -12.19 7.09 5.37
N HIS A 289 -12.08 6.07 6.22
CA HIS A 289 -11.57 6.20 7.58
C HIS A 289 -10.13 6.74 7.60
N LEU A 290 -9.25 6.26 6.71
CA LEU A 290 -7.88 6.76 6.59
C LEU A 290 -7.83 8.21 6.11
N GLU A 291 -8.69 8.59 5.16
CA GLU A 291 -8.79 9.98 4.73
C GLU A 291 -9.24 10.91 5.86
N ASP A 292 -10.21 10.49 6.67
CA ASP A 292 -10.72 11.31 7.77
C ASP A 292 -9.64 11.58 8.83
N LYS A 293 -8.68 10.65 8.99
CA LYS A 293 -7.61 10.74 9.98
C LYS A 293 -6.31 11.37 9.45
N PHE A 294 -5.94 11.09 8.20
CA PHE A 294 -4.68 11.57 7.60
C PHE A 294 -4.87 12.76 6.63
N GLY A 295 -6.11 13.12 6.33
CA GLY A 295 -6.49 14.13 5.34
C GLY A 295 -6.50 13.58 3.91
N THR A 296 -6.54 14.50 2.94
CA THR A 296 -6.80 14.19 1.52
C THR A 296 -6.00 13.00 1.00
N PHE A 297 -6.71 12.04 0.43
CA PHE A 297 -6.19 10.84 -0.21
C PHE A 297 -6.86 10.62 -1.56
N CYS A 298 -6.10 10.17 -2.56
CA CYS A 298 -6.64 9.90 -3.90
C CYS A 298 -6.79 8.42 -4.21
N GLU A 299 -5.99 7.56 -3.59
CA GLU A 299 -5.96 6.13 -3.88
C GLU A 299 -5.38 5.31 -2.75
N ALA A 300 -5.83 4.07 -2.60
CA ALA A 300 -5.19 3.09 -1.74
C ALA A 300 -5.22 1.70 -2.40
N GLY A 301 -4.09 0.98 -2.29
CA GLY A 301 -4.06 -0.45 -2.56
C GLY A 301 -4.36 -1.21 -1.28
N ILE A 302 -5.39 -2.04 -1.28
CA ILE A 302 -5.82 -2.80 -0.12
C ILE A 302 -5.52 -4.27 -0.39
N ASP A 303 -4.66 -4.85 0.43
CA ASP A 303 -4.29 -6.27 0.36
C ASP A 303 -5.21 -7.03 1.28
N LEU A 304 -6.06 -7.87 0.71
CA LEU A 304 -7.06 -8.65 1.41
C LEU A 304 -6.73 -10.14 1.35
N ALA A 305 -7.07 -10.84 2.41
CA ALA A 305 -7.11 -12.28 2.49
C ALA A 305 -8.55 -12.75 2.62
N VAL A 306 -8.83 -13.96 2.15
CA VAL A 306 -10.11 -14.62 2.42
C VAL A 306 -9.78 -15.99 2.97
N ASP A 307 -10.16 -16.28 4.21
CA ASP A 307 -9.85 -17.56 4.83
C ASP A 307 -10.77 -18.69 4.32
N PRO A 308 -10.58 -19.95 4.73
CA PRO A 308 -11.41 -21.07 4.27
C PRO A 308 -12.91 -20.95 4.61
N SER A 309 -13.29 -20.18 5.64
CA SER A 309 -14.70 -19.92 5.99
C SER A 309 -15.37 -18.87 5.09
N GLY A 310 -14.56 -18.13 4.32
CA GLY A 310 -15.00 -16.98 3.54
C GLY A 310 -14.87 -15.65 4.28
N HIS A 311 -14.26 -15.61 5.47
CA HIS A 311 -14.05 -14.35 6.18
C HIS A 311 -12.99 -13.50 5.48
N VAL A 312 -13.30 -12.22 5.28
CA VAL A 312 -12.39 -11.25 4.64
C VAL A 312 -11.49 -10.63 5.69
N TRP A 313 -10.18 -10.67 5.46
CA TRP A 313 -9.16 -10.11 6.34
C TRP A 313 -8.39 -9.01 5.62
N LEU A 314 -8.07 -7.92 6.31
CA LEU A 314 -7.15 -6.88 5.84
C LEU A 314 -5.70 -7.26 6.20
N LEU A 315 -4.86 -7.46 5.18
CA LEU A 315 -3.44 -7.76 5.37
C LEU A 315 -2.56 -6.50 5.44
N GLU A 316 -2.79 -5.54 4.54
CA GLU A 316 -1.98 -4.32 4.43
C GLU A 316 -2.73 -3.24 3.63
N VAL A 317 -2.51 -1.96 3.97
CA VAL A 317 -2.88 -0.81 3.14
C VAL A 317 -1.63 -0.19 2.54
N ASN A 318 -1.63 0.02 1.22
CA ASN A 318 -0.53 0.59 0.46
C ASN A 318 -0.93 1.96 -0.12
N PRO A 319 -0.27 3.07 0.30
CA PRO A 319 -0.60 4.41 -0.17
C PRO A 319 -0.12 4.72 -1.60
N LYS A 320 0.79 3.90 -2.15
CA LYS A 320 1.38 4.09 -3.49
C LYS A 320 1.26 2.80 -4.30
N PRO A 321 0.03 2.35 -4.59
CA PRO A 321 -0.22 1.07 -5.23
C PRO A 321 0.33 1.04 -6.66
N SER A 322 0.78 -0.14 -7.09
CA SER A 322 0.91 -0.47 -8.51
C SER A 322 -0.44 -0.92 -9.06
N ARG A 323 -0.64 -0.72 -10.36
CA ARG A 323 -1.82 -1.09 -11.14
C ARG A 323 -1.56 -2.28 -12.06
N ASP A 324 -0.35 -2.84 -12.03
CA ASP A 324 0.07 -3.90 -12.94
C ASP A 324 -0.78 -5.17 -12.83
N VAL A 325 -1.43 -5.39 -11.67
CA VAL A 325 -2.32 -6.53 -11.49
C VAL A 325 -3.41 -6.58 -12.57
N PHE A 326 -4.02 -5.45 -12.92
CA PHE A 326 -5.07 -5.38 -13.94
C PHE A 326 -4.53 -5.59 -15.35
N ARG A 327 -3.31 -5.12 -15.62
CA ARG A 327 -2.64 -5.36 -16.90
C ARG A 327 -2.34 -6.85 -17.07
N LEU A 328 -1.89 -7.52 -16.02
CA LEU A 328 -1.52 -8.93 -16.04
C LEU A 328 -2.74 -9.86 -16.08
N THR A 329 -3.89 -9.44 -15.53
CA THR A 329 -5.16 -10.18 -15.70
C THR A 329 -5.85 -9.93 -17.05
N GLY A 330 -5.30 -9.06 -17.91
CA GLY A 330 -5.93 -8.66 -19.17
C GLY A 330 -7.10 -7.66 -19.02
N ASP A 331 -7.39 -7.18 -17.81
CA ASP A 331 -8.43 -6.16 -17.57
C ASP A 331 -7.91 -4.76 -17.93
N LEU A 332 -7.80 -4.53 -19.24
CA LEU A 332 -7.28 -3.28 -19.80
C LEU A 332 -8.20 -2.09 -19.49
N GLN A 333 -9.52 -2.31 -19.33
CA GLN A 333 -10.45 -1.23 -19.03
C GLN A 333 -10.23 -0.70 -17.61
N THR A 334 -10.14 -1.59 -16.63
CA THR A 334 -9.78 -1.22 -15.25
C THR A 334 -8.37 -0.63 -15.19
N TYR A 335 -7.40 -1.19 -15.91
CA TYR A 335 -6.04 -0.64 -15.96
C TYR A 335 -6.01 0.82 -16.44
N ARG A 336 -6.72 1.13 -17.54
CA ARG A 336 -6.82 2.50 -18.08
C ARG A 336 -7.55 3.43 -17.11
N ARG A 337 -8.69 2.99 -16.55
CA ARG A 337 -9.45 3.72 -15.53
C ARG A 337 -8.57 4.06 -14.33
N ALA A 338 -7.79 3.09 -13.87
CA ALA A 338 -6.90 3.27 -12.74
C ALA A 338 -5.84 4.36 -12.99
N ILE A 339 -5.30 4.46 -14.20
CA ILE A 339 -4.33 5.52 -14.55
C ILE A 339 -5.02 6.89 -14.64
N ARG A 340 -6.26 6.94 -15.12
CA ARG A 340 -7.01 8.19 -15.35
C ARG A 340 -7.48 8.84 -14.04
N ARG A 341 -7.92 8.02 -13.07
CA ARG A 341 -8.54 8.46 -11.80
C ARG A 341 -7.77 9.53 -11.01
N PRO A 342 -6.44 9.44 -10.81
CA PRO A 342 -5.70 10.50 -10.12
C PRO A 342 -5.77 11.86 -10.84
N ILE A 343 -5.86 11.87 -12.17
CA ILE A 343 -5.99 13.11 -12.97
C ILE A 343 -7.41 13.67 -12.84
N GLU A 344 -8.43 12.82 -12.95
CA GLU A 344 -9.83 13.23 -12.73
C GLU A 344 -10.01 13.86 -11.34
N PHE A 345 -9.42 13.25 -10.31
CA PHE A 345 -9.46 13.80 -8.97
C PHE A 345 -8.63 15.09 -8.84
N ALA A 346 -7.48 15.20 -9.53
CA ALA A 346 -6.73 16.46 -9.57
C ALA A 346 -7.57 17.62 -10.13
N LEU A 347 -8.30 17.37 -11.23
CA LEU A 347 -9.22 18.34 -11.83
C LEU A 347 -10.34 18.73 -10.87
N HIS A 348 -10.95 17.75 -10.19
CA HIS A 348 -11.95 18.01 -9.15
C HIS A 348 -11.43 18.96 -8.06
N LEU A 349 -10.20 18.72 -7.60
CA LEU A 349 -9.57 19.55 -6.58
C LEU A 349 -9.32 20.98 -7.08
N LEU A 350 -8.90 21.16 -8.34
CA LEU A 350 -8.69 22.46 -8.96
C LEU A 350 -10.01 23.25 -9.10
N GLN A 351 -11.08 22.59 -9.54
CA GLN A 351 -12.41 23.19 -9.70
C GLN A 351 -13.02 23.64 -8.36
N LYS A 352 -12.89 22.83 -7.29
CA LYS A 352 -13.36 23.21 -5.94
C LYS A 352 -12.73 24.50 -5.40
N LYS A 353 -11.54 24.88 -5.89
CA LYS A 353 -10.88 26.13 -5.49
C LYS A 353 -11.42 27.35 -6.25
N ALA A 354 -11.93 27.14 -7.47
CA ALA A 354 -12.50 28.18 -8.31
C ALA A 354 -13.95 28.54 -7.93
N ALA A 355 -14.66 27.67 -7.20
CA ALA A 355 -15.98 27.98 -6.66
C ALA A 355 -15.86 29.02 -5.53
N PRO A 356 -16.60 30.14 -5.56
CA PRO A 356 -16.65 31.08 -4.45
C PRO A 356 -17.18 30.35 -3.20
N LYS A 357 -16.51 30.55 -2.05
CA LYS A 357 -17.00 30.07 -0.77
C LYS A 357 -18.31 30.80 -0.48
N THR A 358 -19.43 30.12 -0.54
CA THR A 358 -20.66 30.60 0.07
C THR A 358 -20.46 30.60 1.57
N ASP A 359 -20.59 31.79 2.18
CA ASP A 359 -20.46 32.01 3.61
C ASP A 359 -21.36 31.05 4.39
N THR A 360 -20.75 30.13 5.12
CA THR A 360 -21.41 29.40 6.20
C THR A 360 -20.81 29.93 7.50
N LYS A 361 -21.69 30.65 8.20
CA LYS A 361 -21.49 31.32 9.49
C LYS A 361 -20.78 30.43 10.50
N ASN A 362 -19.97 31.12 11.32
CA ASN A 362 -19.31 30.67 12.54
C ASN A 362 -20.09 29.61 13.32
N LEU A 363 -19.43 28.48 13.59
CA LEU A 363 -19.70 27.64 14.74
C LEU A 363 -18.37 27.49 15.47
N ASP A 364 -18.29 28.17 16.62
CA ASP A 364 -17.20 28.11 17.57
C ASP A 364 -16.99 26.67 18.05
N PHE A 365 -15.77 26.17 17.93
CA PHE A 365 -15.32 24.97 18.62
C PHE A 365 -14.37 25.36 19.73
N ALA A 366 -14.84 25.16 20.96
CA ALA A 366 -14.08 25.29 22.19
C ALA A 366 -12.85 24.36 22.20
N SER A 367 -11.72 24.90 22.64
CA SER A 367 -10.47 24.20 22.91
C SER A 367 -10.64 23.19 24.05
N PRO A 368 -10.12 21.95 23.94
CA PRO A 368 -9.94 21.10 25.11
C PRO A 368 -8.63 21.49 25.83
N SER A 369 -8.81 21.92 27.07
CA SER A 369 -7.78 22.13 28.07
C SER A 369 -7.07 20.82 28.48
N GLN A 370 -5.89 21.04 29.02
CA GLN A 370 -4.94 20.11 29.63
C GLN A 370 -5.55 19.10 30.61
N GLN A 371 -5.01 17.87 30.60
CA GLN A 371 -4.86 16.94 31.72
C GLN A 371 -3.87 15.84 31.23
N SER A 372 -2.61 15.82 31.66
CA SER A 372 -2.00 15.51 32.97
C SER A 372 -1.35 14.13 32.92
N GLU A 373 -0.05 14.13 33.24
CA GLU A 373 0.82 13.00 33.46
C GLU A 373 0.30 12.07 34.57
N SER A 374 0.33 10.76 34.37
CA SER A 374 0.81 9.72 35.32
C SER A 374 0.49 8.32 34.80
N ASP A 375 1.50 7.45 34.93
CA ASP A 375 1.56 5.97 34.87
C ASP A 375 1.45 5.20 33.54
#